data_AF-A0AA42B1B3-F1
#
_entry.id   AF-A0AA42B1B3-F1
#
_cell.length_a   1.000
_cell.length_b   1.000
_cell.length_c   1.000
_cell.angle_alpha   90.00
_cell.angle_beta   90.00
_cell.angle_gamma   90.00
#
_symmetry.space_group_name_H-M   'P 1'
#
loop_
_entity.id
_entity.type
_entity.pdbx_description
1 polymer ?
#
loop_
_entity_poly.entity_id
_entity_poly.type
_entity_poly.pdbx_seq_one_letter_code
_entity_poly.pdbx_strand_id
1 'polypeptide(L)'
;MQVSLTALVPRVVDAVGDRGIPVVAAGSMVDARGYVAALALGAQGINVGTRFVATHEAYANDYYKQQLLHYTEEQTDRTDLYGRYIWRGDVRCLNTPFHQQWKNAPDWVQNDDYQPIIGKSTFYTHVSCFYYCKNFNSLHRS
;
A
#
# COMPACT_ATOMS: atom_id res chain seq x y z
N MET A 1 7.59 -5.90 14.91
CA MET A 1 8.06 -4.60 15.47
C MET A 1 8.02 -3.58 14.34
N GLN A 2 7.17 -2.56 14.42
CA GLN A 2 7.06 -1.52 13.40
C GLN A 2 7.88 -0.30 13.84
N VAL A 3 8.84 0.11 13.02
CA VAL A 3 9.65 1.33 13.27
C VAL A 3 8.97 2.50 12.56
N SER A 4 8.86 3.65 13.24
CA SER A 4 8.32 4.86 12.63
C SER A 4 9.29 5.42 11.59
N LEU A 5 8.76 6.07 10.55
CA LEU A 5 9.60 6.71 9.53
C LEU A 5 10.52 7.78 10.14
N THR A 6 10.02 8.55 11.11
CA THR A 6 10.79 9.60 11.80
C THR A 6 12.00 9.06 12.55
N ALA A 7 11.93 7.83 13.07
CA ALA A 7 13.07 7.17 13.71
C ALA A 7 13.97 6.44 12.70
N LEU A 8 13.41 5.98 11.57
CA LEU A 8 14.13 5.23 10.55
C LEU A 8 15.02 6.12 9.68
N VAL A 9 14.50 7.27 9.22
CA VAL A 9 15.20 8.17 8.30
C VAL A 9 16.61 8.54 8.79
N PRO A 10 16.82 9.10 10.00
CA PRO A 10 18.16 9.51 10.42
C PRO A 10 19.11 8.32 10.51
N ARG A 11 18.64 7.15 10.95
CA ARG A 11 19.48 5.92 11.01
C ARG A 11 19.95 5.46 9.63
N VAL A 12 19.09 5.58 8.62
CA VAL A 12 19.46 5.24 7.24
C VAL A 12 20.44 6.26 6.69
N VAL A 13 20.19 7.55 6.93
CA VAL A 13 21.09 8.64 6.52
C VAL A 13 22.48 8.46 7.13
N ASP A 14 22.57 8.20 8.43
CA ASP A 14 23.85 7.98 9.12
C ASP A 14 24.59 6.76 8.57
N ALA A 15 23.87 5.70 8.18
CA ALA A 15 24.46 4.47 7.67
C ALA A 15 25.01 4.58 6.24
N VAL A 16 24.57 5.56 5.45
CA VAL A 16 24.93 5.69 4.02
C VAL A 16 25.54 7.05 3.66
N GLY A 17 25.59 7.99 4.60
CA GLY A 17 26.00 9.37 4.38
C GLY A 17 27.46 9.52 3.91
N ASP A 18 28.34 8.62 4.35
CA ASP A 18 29.74 8.55 3.93
C ASP A 18 29.91 8.12 2.46
N ARG A 19 28.87 7.53 1.86
CA ARG A 19 28.88 7.00 0.49
C ARG A 19 28.21 7.93 -0.53
N GLY A 20 27.67 9.07 -0.09
CA GLY A 20 26.95 10.01 -0.96
C GLY A 20 25.68 9.43 -1.60
N ILE A 21 25.12 8.35 -1.04
CA ILE A 21 23.89 7.72 -1.56
C ILE A 21 22.70 8.58 -1.16
N PRO A 22 21.86 9.01 -2.12
CA PRO A 22 20.73 9.85 -1.79
C PRO A 22 19.61 9.08 -1.07
N VAL A 23 19.09 9.65 0.00
CA VAL A 23 17.99 9.07 0.79
C VAL A 23 16.68 9.80 0.49
N VAL A 24 15.68 9.06 0.02
CA VAL A 24 14.32 9.54 -0.20
C VAL A 24 13.40 8.91 0.84
N ALA A 25 12.79 9.73 1.70
CA ALA A 25 11.87 9.24 2.72
C ALA A 25 10.53 8.83 2.07
N ALA A 26 9.93 7.74 2.50
CA ALA A 26 8.65 7.27 1.96
C ALA A 26 7.73 6.76 3.07
N GLY A 27 6.46 7.14 3.02
CA GLY A 27 5.42 6.69 3.94
C GLY A 27 4.85 7.80 4.82
N SER A 28 3.52 7.77 5.00
CA SER A 28 2.75 8.63 5.91
C SER A 28 2.92 10.15 5.79
N MET A 29 3.60 10.65 4.74
CA MET A 29 3.71 12.08 4.45
C MET A 29 2.54 12.52 3.57
N VAL A 30 1.81 13.54 4.03
CA VAL A 30 0.57 13.99 3.40
C VAL A 30 0.67 15.44 2.95
N ASP A 31 1.47 16.27 3.63
CA ASP A 31 1.59 17.71 3.39
C ASP A 31 3.03 18.23 3.58
N ALA A 32 3.17 19.56 3.48
CA ALA A 32 4.45 20.25 3.62
C ALA A 32 5.15 20.05 4.97
N ARG A 33 4.42 19.76 6.05
CA ARG A 33 5.02 19.51 7.37
C ARG A 33 5.81 18.19 7.35
N GLY A 34 5.24 17.16 6.75
CA GLY A 34 5.92 15.89 6.53
C GLY A 34 7.16 16.03 5.65
N TYR A 35 7.05 16.83 4.59
CA TYR A 35 8.18 17.16 3.72
C TYR A 35 9.32 17.84 4.48
N VAL A 36 9.03 18.93 5.20
CA VAL A 36 10.03 19.67 5.97
C VAL A 36 10.66 18.79 7.06
N ALA A 37 9.85 17.96 7.74
CA ALA A 37 10.35 17.01 8.73
C ALA A 37 11.32 15.98 8.13
N ALA A 38 11.00 15.41 6.96
CA ALA A 38 11.90 14.48 6.28
C ALA A 38 13.23 15.13 5.89
N LEU A 39 13.20 16.36 5.36
CA LEU A 39 14.43 17.10 5.05
C LEU A 39 15.25 17.42 6.31
N ALA A 40 14.59 17.84 7.39
CA ALA A 40 15.24 18.11 8.66
C ALA A 40 15.90 16.86 9.27
N LEU A 41 15.40 15.67 8.94
CA LEU A 41 15.97 14.38 9.34
C LEU A 41 17.10 13.89 8.40
N GLY A 42 17.48 14.67 7.38
CA GLY A 42 18.59 14.38 6.48
C GLY A 42 18.21 13.70 5.17
N ALA A 43 16.91 13.50 4.88
CA ALA A 43 16.50 13.03 3.56
C ALA A 43 16.69 14.13 2.50
N GLN A 44 16.97 13.77 1.26
CA GLN A 44 17.07 14.70 0.12
C GLN A 44 15.75 14.86 -0.64
N GLY A 45 14.74 14.08 -0.28
CA GLY A 45 13.43 14.15 -0.90
C GLY A 45 12.43 13.22 -0.25
N ILE A 46 11.22 13.23 -0.80
CA ILE A 46 10.12 12.40 -0.32
C ILE A 46 9.45 11.67 -1.47
N ASN A 47 8.94 10.47 -1.19
CA ASN A 47 8.02 9.73 -2.04
C ASN A 47 6.66 9.68 -1.35
N VAL A 48 5.63 10.13 -2.07
CA VAL A 48 4.26 10.21 -1.57
C VAL A 48 3.37 9.31 -2.43
N GLY A 49 2.67 8.38 -1.77
CA GLY A 49 1.79 7.42 -2.43
C GLY A 49 0.30 7.73 -2.19
N THR A 50 -0.23 7.33 -1.04
CA THR A 50 -1.67 7.35 -0.72
C THR A 50 -2.36 8.68 -1.00
N ARG A 51 -1.68 9.83 -0.77
CA ARG A 51 -2.23 11.15 -1.07
C ARG A 51 -2.57 11.34 -2.55
N PHE A 52 -1.77 10.79 -3.46
CA PHE A 52 -2.00 10.91 -4.89
C PHE A 52 -3.10 9.99 -5.41
N VAL A 53 -3.50 8.95 -4.66
CA VAL A 53 -4.62 8.08 -5.05
C VAL A 53 -5.94 8.84 -5.11
N ALA A 54 -6.10 9.87 -4.27
CA ALA A 54 -7.31 10.67 -4.19
C ALA A 54 -7.44 11.75 -5.28
N THR A 55 -6.47 11.89 -6.20
CA THR A 55 -6.56 12.92 -7.26
C THR A 55 -7.46 12.48 -8.40
N HIS A 56 -7.83 13.44 -9.27
CA HIS A 56 -8.67 13.17 -10.44
C HIS A 56 -7.93 12.30 -11.47
N GLU A 57 -6.63 12.51 -11.62
CA GLU A 57 -5.75 11.83 -12.59
C GLU A 57 -5.43 10.38 -12.20
N ALA A 58 -5.54 10.04 -10.91
CA ALA A 58 -5.27 8.69 -10.45
C ALA A 58 -6.30 7.72 -11.05
N TYR A 59 -5.83 6.67 -11.71
CA TYR A 59 -6.68 5.62 -12.26
C TYR A 59 -7.03 4.59 -11.17
N ALA A 60 -7.77 5.06 -10.17
CA ALA A 60 -8.31 4.30 -9.07
C ALA A 60 -9.84 4.33 -9.13
N ASN A 61 -10.49 3.26 -8.64
CA ASN A 61 -11.95 3.19 -8.61
C ASN A 61 -12.52 4.34 -7.76
N ASP A 62 -13.58 5.00 -8.25
CA ASP A 62 -14.18 6.16 -7.57
C ASP A 62 -14.70 5.82 -6.17
N TYR A 63 -15.22 4.61 -5.98
CA TYR A 63 -15.61 4.13 -4.65
C TYR A 63 -14.40 4.12 -3.72
N TYR A 64 -13.25 3.60 -4.18
CA TYR A 64 -12.02 3.59 -3.37
C TYR A 64 -11.55 5.02 -3.04
N LYS A 65 -11.57 5.93 -4.02
CA LYS A 65 -11.23 7.35 -3.78
C LYS A 65 -12.12 7.99 -2.72
N GLN A 66 -13.44 7.73 -2.78
CA GLN A 66 -14.39 8.22 -1.77
C GLN A 66 -14.12 7.59 -0.40
N GLN A 67 -13.81 6.30 -0.32
CA GLN A 67 -13.48 5.65 0.95
C GLN A 67 -12.23 6.26 1.61
N LEU A 68 -11.25 6.75 0.85
CA LEU A 68 -10.09 7.44 1.43
C LEU A 68 -10.46 8.70 2.25
N LEU A 69 -11.64 9.28 2.03
CA LEU A 69 -12.14 10.42 2.80
C LEU A 69 -12.83 9.99 4.10
N HIS A 70 -13.22 8.72 4.22
CA HIS A 70 -13.98 8.19 5.36
C HIS A 70 -13.14 7.37 6.33
N TYR A 71 -11.98 6.87 5.89
CA TYR A 71 -11.10 6.05 6.72
C TYR A 71 -10.00 6.90 7.37
N THR A 72 -9.70 6.58 8.63
CA THR A 72 -8.52 7.10 9.33
C THR A 72 -7.34 6.12 9.25
N GLU A 73 -6.17 6.57 9.68
CA GLU A 73 -4.95 5.75 9.75
C GLU A 73 -5.09 4.52 10.65
N GLU A 74 -5.91 4.62 11.71
CA GLU A 74 -6.22 3.53 12.63
C GLU A 74 -7.04 2.42 11.96
N GLN A 75 -7.75 2.74 10.88
CA GLN A 75 -8.56 1.81 10.10
C GLN A 75 -7.77 1.23 8.92
N THR A 76 -6.46 1.03 9.10
CA THR A 76 -5.60 0.31 8.16
C THR A 76 -5.01 -0.91 8.82
N ASP A 77 -4.88 -2.00 8.05
CA ASP A 77 -4.31 -3.26 8.54
C ASP A 77 -3.16 -3.72 7.63
N ARG A 78 -2.30 -4.58 8.15
CA ARG A 78 -1.22 -5.23 7.39
C ARG A 78 -1.60 -6.66 7.09
N THR A 79 -1.39 -7.07 5.85
CA THR A 79 -1.68 -8.43 5.42
C THR A 79 -0.79 -8.83 4.26
N ASP A 80 -0.45 -10.11 4.19
CA ASP A 80 0.22 -10.70 3.04
C ASP A 80 -0.78 -11.16 1.96
N LEU A 81 -2.08 -11.24 2.29
CA LEU A 81 -3.15 -11.83 1.48
C LEU A 81 -3.13 -11.36 0.02
N TYR A 82 -2.96 -10.06 -0.20
CA TYR A 82 -2.99 -9.47 -1.54
C TYR A 82 -1.66 -9.59 -2.30
N GLY A 83 -0.56 -9.93 -1.62
CA GLY A 83 0.77 -10.10 -2.20
C GLY A 83 1.11 -11.55 -2.56
N ARG A 84 0.43 -12.55 -1.96
CA ARG A 84 0.80 -13.98 -2.01
C ARG A 84 1.11 -14.55 -3.40
N TYR A 85 0.41 -14.08 -4.44
CA TYR A 85 0.55 -14.57 -5.82
C TYR A 85 1.84 -14.12 -6.50
N ILE A 86 2.17 -12.84 -6.39
CA ILE A 86 3.26 -12.22 -7.15
C ILE A 86 4.53 -12.14 -6.30
N TRP A 87 4.39 -11.51 -5.13
CA TRP A 87 5.50 -11.27 -4.21
C TRP A 87 4.99 -11.28 -2.77
N ARG A 88 5.45 -12.28 -2.01
CA ARG A 88 5.05 -12.50 -0.60
C ARG A 88 5.63 -11.42 0.30
N GLY A 89 4.99 -10.26 0.31
CA GLY A 89 5.28 -9.19 1.25
C GLY A 89 4.01 -8.63 1.87
N ASP A 90 4.16 -8.18 3.11
CA ASP A 90 3.11 -7.47 3.83
C ASP A 90 2.76 -6.16 3.12
N VAL A 91 1.51 -6.04 2.70
CA VAL A 91 0.93 -4.79 2.22
C VAL A 91 0.07 -4.16 3.31
N ARG A 92 -0.08 -2.83 3.25
CA ARG A 92 -1.05 -2.11 4.09
C ARG A 92 -2.30 -1.82 3.27
N CYS A 93 -3.47 -2.16 3.79
CA CYS A 93 -4.75 -1.93 3.14
C CYS A 93 -5.76 -1.26 4.07
N LEU A 94 -6.84 -0.73 3.50
CA LEU A 94 -8.00 -0.28 4.29
C LEU A 94 -8.64 -1.46 5.00
N ASN A 95 -9.07 -1.24 6.24
CA ASN A 95 -9.72 -2.23 7.07
C ASN A 95 -11.22 -2.35 6.73
N THR A 96 -11.53 -2.96 5.59
CA THR A 96 -12.90 -3.15 5.12
C THR A 96 -13.54 -4.42 5.70
N PRO A 97 -14.88 -4.56 5.68
CA PRO A 97 -15.55 -5.81 6.08
C PRO A 97 -15.05 -7.03 5.29
N PHE A 98 -14.79 -6.86 4.00
CA PHE A 98 -14.16 -7.88 3.16
C PHE A 98 -12.79 -8.26 3.69
N HIS A 99 -11.94 -7.28 4.02
CA HIS A 99 -10.63 -7.56 4.57
C HIS A 99 -10.72 -8.34 5.89
N GLN A 100 -11.59 -7.94 6.81
CA GLN A 100 -11.78 -8.63 8.09
C GLN A 100 -12.22 -10.09 7.93
N GLN A 101 -13.08 -10.37 6.95
CA GLN A 101 -13.52 -11.73 6.64
C GLN A 101 -12.37 -12.62 6.18
N TRP A 102 -11.43 -12.08 5.39
CA TRP A 102 -10.41 -12.86 4.69
C TRP A 102 -8.99 -12.74 5.26
N LYS A 103 -8.73 -11.84 6.21
CA LYS A 103 -7.37 -11.61 6.74
C LYS A 103 -6.69 -12.86 7.32
N ASN A 104 -7.49 -13.81 7.82
CA ASN A 104 -7.02 -15.07 8.39
C ASN A 104 -7.11 -16.24 7.39
N ALA A 105 -7.24 -15.97 6.10
CA ALA A 105 -7.34 -17.01 5.09
C ALA A 105 -6.06 -17.88 5.08
N PRO A 106 -6.19 -19.21 4.98
CA PRO A 106 -5.05 -20.13 4.96
C PRO A 106 -4.00 -19.74 3.91
N ASP A 107 -2.73 -20.05 4.14
CA ASP A 107 -1.59 -19.60 3.31
C ASP A 107 -1.66 -20.04 1.83
N TRP A 108 -2.40 -21.12 1.54
CA TRP A 108 -2.63 -21.60 0.17
C TRP A 108 -3.71 -20.78 -0.56
N VAL A 109 -4.45 -19.91 0.13
CA VAL A 109 -5.37 -18.94 -0.46
C VAL A 109 -4.55 -17.81 -1.05
N GLN A 110 -4.50 -17.76 -2.37
CA GLN A 110 -3.87 -16.70 -3.15
C GLN A 110 -4.80 -16.22 -4.27
N ASN A 111 -4.55 -15.01 -4.76
CA ASN A 111 -5.11 -14.55 -6.02
C ASN A 111 -4.44 -15.33 -7.17
N ASP A 112 -5.13 -15.52 -8.29
CA ASP A 112 -4.57 -16.13 -9.49
C ASP A 112 -5.23 -15.51 -10.73
N ASP A 113 -4.62 -15.71 -11.91
CA ASP A 113 -5.09 -15.08 -13.15
C ASP A 113 -6.43 -15.65 -13.68
N TYR A 114 -6.92 -16.75 -13.11
CA TYR A 114 -8.20 -17.37 -13.47
C TYR A 114 -9.38 -16.81 -12.67
N GLN A 115 -9.12 -16.00 -11.66
CA GLN A 115 -10.14 -15.37 -10.85
C GLN A 115 -10.81 -14.20 -11.59
N PRO A 116 -12.10 -13.92 -11.33
CA PRO A 116 -12.77 -12.76 -11.92
C PRO A 116 -12.10 -11.46 -11.43
N ILE A 117 -11.72 -10.60 -12.38
CA ILE A 117 -11.15 -9.28 -12.12
C ILE A 117 -12.26 -8.38 -11.57
N ILE A 118 -12.14 -7.90 -10.32
CA ILE A 118 -13.09 -6.95 -9.71
C ILE A 118 -12.74 -5.51 -10.11
N GLY A 119 -11.45 -5.25 -10.29
CA GLY A 119 -10.94 -3.90 -10.53
C GLY A 119 -9.67 -3.92 -11.36
N LYS A 120 -9.53 -2.92 -12.22
CA LYS A 120 -8.35 -2.69 -13.03
C LYS A 120 -7.78 -1.33 -12.67
N SER A 121 -6.48 -1.27 -12.39
CA SER A 121 -5.71 -0.02 -12.31
C SER A 121 -4.64 0.01 -13.40
N THR A 122 -4.79 0.89 -14.40
CA THR A 122 -3.82 1.09 -15.47
C THR A 122 -2.81 2.17 -15.07
N PHE A 123 -1.55 1.77 -14.86
CA PHE A 123 -0.41 2.65 -14.59
C PHE A 123 0.34 2.93 -15.90
N TYR A 124 0.09 4.10 -16.50
CA TYR A 124 0.52 4.40 -17.87
C TYR A 124 -0.04 3.39 -18.89
N THR A 125 -0.14 3.77 -20.16
CA THR A 125 -0.86 3.05 -21.23
C THR A 125 -0.50 1.56 -21.42
N HIS A 126 0.51 1.03 -20.72
CA HIS A 126 1.04 -0.32 -20.89
C HIS A 126 1.18 -1.18 -19.62
N VAL A 127 0.88 -0.69 -18.41
CA VAL A 127 0.96 -1.52 -17.19
C VAL A 127 -0.39 -1.57 -16.50
N SER A 128 -1.01 -2.75 -16.39
CA SER A 128 -2.27 -2.94 -15.66
C SER A 128 -1.99 -3.72 -14.37
N CYS A 129 -2.34 -3.15 -13.22
CA CYS A 129 -2.47 -3.87 -11.96
C CYS A 129 -3.92 -4.35 -11.85
N PHE A 130 -4.09 -5.66 -11.70
CA PHE A 130 -5.41 -6.29 -11.59
C PHE A 130 -5.69 -6.63 -10.12
N TYR A 131 -6.89 -6.26 -9.67
CA TYR A 131 -7.45 -6.71 -8.40
C TYR A 131 -8.44 -7.83 -8.68
N TYR A 132 -8.17 -9.02 -8.14
CA TYR A 132 -8.95 -10.24 -8.36
C TYR A 132 -9.93 -10.51 -7.22
N CYS A 133 -11.15 -10.95 -7.54
CA CYS A 133 -12.08 -11.54 -6.57
C CYS A 133 -11.83 -13.03 -6.56
N LYS A 134 -11.68 -13.63 -5.39
CA LYS A 134 -12.02 -15.04 -5.31
C LYS A 134 -13.50 -15.24 -5.65
N ASN A 135 -13.76 -16.18 -6.55
CA ASN A 135 -15.07 -16.80 -6.70
C ASN A 135 -15.51 -17.37 -5.35
N PHE A 136 -16.50 -16.73 -4.73
CA PHE A 136 -17.09 -17.07 -3.42
C PHE A 136 -17.77 -18.45 -3.36
N ASN A 137 -17.83 -19.21 -4.46
CA ASN A 137 -18.59 -20.47 -4.55
C ASN A 137 -17.83 -21.75 -4.15
N SER A 138 -16.56 -21.68 -3.77
CA SER A 138 -15.78 -22.89 -3.43
C SER A 138 -15.87 -23.33 -1.95
N LEU A 139 -16.50 -22.55 -1.07
CA LEU A 139 -16.69 -22.88 0.35
C LEU A 139 -17.99 -23.63 0.68
N HIS A 140 -18.82 -23.95 -0.33
CA HIS A 140 -20.04 -24.76 -0.17
C HIS A 140 -19.93 -26.19 -0.71
N ARG A 141 -18.70 -26.70 -0.90
CA ARG A 141 -18.46 -28.12 -1.18
C ARG A 141 -17.61 -28.76 -0.08
N SER A 142 -18.25 -28.97 1.06
CA SER A 142 -17.91 -30.02 2.04
C SER A 142 -19.13 -30.28 2.90
#